data_AF-A0A1Q9G736-F1
#
_entry.id   AF-A0A1Q9G736-F1
#
_cell.length_a   1.000
_cell.length_b   1.000
_cell.length_c   1.000
_cell.angle_alpha   90.00
_cell.angle_beta   90.00
_cell.angle_gamma   90.00
#
_symmetry.space_group_name_H-M   'P 1'
#
loop_
_entity.id
_entity.type
_entity.pdbx_description
1 polymer ?
#
loop_
_entity_poly.entity_id
_entity_poly.type
_entity_poly.pdbx_seq_one_letter_code
_entity_poly.pdbx_strand_id
1 'polypeptide(L)'
;MLRFRNTVWLAILSLAALYCTYSTAEKVTYDELNNGDIITVTLDQLLPTQAVLSYDREYARLSRYKDNLKHMYNDLCQINGAKGVKKWGEESQPTDPSSYTCSDKTGTHTDALNTVVIGPQKGSLYLTKGHHLFSTFWDMPNGGTSVPVTVRVAHNLFGSGEDFWPEMSNDQEVWLYDSKGEKIKTDDLPEYIGQKQMKHDKYLSLVHFLNGISYSPPVKKSKNDKANSDSFIPFLELHWALEVRKHMKVSDYNLNEPEEYAAALAEAATVMVDLPDDAVIGQSTLTAKEMGKFSQVDSKALAALINDKTSGFNHALSYRLAKKEKSTPKRLLEEEAAAKEKSQSSEATNDSE
;
A
#
# COMPACT_ATOMS: atom_id res chain seq x y z
N MET A 1 -2.94 71.46 -64.93
CA MET A 1 -3.68 71.64 -63.66
C MET A 1 -3.95 70.26 -63.07
N LEU A 2 -3.61 70.11 -61.78
CA LEU A 2 -3.93 69.04 -60.83
C LEU A 2 -3.81 67.56 -61.27
N ARG A 3 -2.73 66.91 -60.81
CA ARG A 3 -2.64 65.47 -60.60
C ARG A 3 -3.22 65.14 -59.22
N PHE A 4 -4.32 64.41 -59.15
CA PHE A 4 -4.80 63.75 -57.92
C PHE A 4 -4.31 62.30 -57.91
N ARG A 5 -3.62 61.92 -56.83
CA ARG A 5 -3.13 60.56 -56.53
C ARG A 5 -4.29 59.74 -55.97
N ASN A 6 -4.64 58.64 -56.62
CA ASN A 6 -5.49 57.60 -56.04
C ASN A 6 -4.63 56.64 -55.23
N THR A 7 -4.84 56.62 -53.91
CA THR A 7 -4.37 55.57 -52.99
C THR A 7 -5.38 54.43 -53.01
N VAL A 8 -4.95 53.27 -53.53
CA VAL A 8 -5.67 51.99 -53.41
C VAL A 8 -5.17 51.30 -52.15
N TRP A 9 -6.10 50.97 -51.25
CA TRP A 9 -5.86 50.17 -50.04
C TRP A 9 -5.75 48.69 -50.44
N LEU A 10 -4.61 48.05 -50.15
CA LEU A 10 -4.48 46.58 -50.17
C LEU A 10 -4.93 46.04 -48.81
N ALA A 11 -6.01 45.26 -48.79
CA ALA A 11 -6.35 44.40 -47.66
C ALA A 11 -5.57 43.08 -47.79
N ILE A 12 -4.65 42.83 -46.86
CA ILE A 12 -3.95 41.55 -46.73
C ILE A 12 -4.79 40.65 -45.83
N LEU A 13 -5.41 39.61 -46.40
CA LEU A 13 -5.98 38.51 -45.63
C LEU A 13 -4.83 37.60 -45.15
N SER A 14 -4.51 37.67 -43.87
CA SER A 14 -3.61 36.72 -43.20
C SER A 14 -4.42 35.52 -42.73
N LEU A 15 -4.40 34.42 -43.49
CA LEU A 15 -4.87 33.12 -43.01
C LEU A 15 -3.81 32.58 -42.03
N ALA A 16 -4.03 32.76 -40.73
CA ALA A 16 -3.23 32.08 -39.70
C ALA A 16 -3.74 30.65 -39.56
N ALA A 17 -3.01 29.69 -40.14
CA ALA A 17 -3.24 28.27 -39.89
C ALA A 17 -2.86 27.95 -38.44
N LEU A 18 -3.86 27.69 -37.60
CA LEU A 18 -3.68 27.09 -36.28
C LEU A 18 -3.13 25.68 -36.45
N TYR A 19 -1.81 25.52 -36.32
CA TYR A 19 -1.21 24.20 -36.11
C TYR A 19 -1.46 23.81 -34.65
N CYS A 20 -2.49 22.99 -34.42
CA CYS A 20 -2.58 22.19 -33.20
C CYS A 20 -1.42 21.18 -33.24
N THR A 21 -0.35 21.47 -32.50
CA THR A 21 0.64 20.45 -32.15
C THR A 21 -0.02 19.46 -31.19
N TYR A 22 -0.54 18.36 -31.73
CA TYR A 22 -0.80 17.18 -30.91
C TYR A 22 0.55 16.73 -30.37
N SER A 23 0.79 16.99 -29.09
CA SER A 23 1.89 16.36 -28.37
C SER A 23 1.56 14.86 -28.33
N THR A 24 2.11 14.09 -29.26
CA THR A 24 2.09 12.64 -29.17
C THR A 24 2.85 12.31 -27.90
N ALA A 25 2.15 11.87 -26.85
CA ALA A 25 2.78 11.27 -25.69
C ALA A 25 3.72 10.18 -26.21
N GLU A 26 5.02 10.38 -26.02
CA GLU A 26 6.05 9.45 -26.46
C GLU A 26 5.71 8.11 -25.83
N LYS A 27 5.46 7.11 -26.67
CA LYS A 27 5.03 5.79 -26.22
C LYS A 27 6.26 5.15 -25.58
N VAL A 28 6.38 5.28 -24.26
CA VAL A 28 7.54 4.81 -23.51
C VAL A 28 7.79 3.34 -23.88
N THR A 29 8.92 3.09 -24.51
CA THR A 29 9.46 1.77 -24.83
C THR A 29 10.13 1.23 -23.57
N TYR A 30 9.39 0.44 -22.79
CA TYR A 30 9.90 -0.09 -21.52
C TYR A 30 11.19 -0.90 -21.66
N ASP A 31 11.43 -1.48 -22.84
CA ASP A 31 12.64 -2.22 -23.17
C ASP A 31 13.92 -1.35 -23.20
N GLU A 32 13.79 -0.04 -23.37
CA GLU A 32 14.93 0.90 -23.42
C GLU A 32 15.22 1.59 -22.07
N LEU A 33 14.41 1.31 -21.04
CA LEU A 33 14.56 1.91 -19.71
C LEU A 33 15.76 1.34 -18.96
N ASN A 34 16.43 2.18 -18.18
CA ASN A 34 17.57 1.82 -17.35
C ASN A 34 17.20 1.80 -15.86
N ASN A 35 18.01 1.12 -15.06
CA ASN A 35 17.88 1.15 -13.61
C ASN A 35 17.95 2.58 -13.09
N GLY A 36 16.97 2.96 -12.27
CA GLY A 36 16.83 4.31 -11.73
C GLY A 36 15.94 5.24 -12.57
N ASP A 37 15.57 4.86 -13.80
CA ASP A 37 14.65 5.66 -14.61
C ASP A 37 13.29 5.78 -13.91
N ILE A 38 12.65 6.93 -14.13
CA ILE A 38 11.37 7.27 -13.51
C ILE A 38 10.32 7.36 -14.58
N ILE A 39 9.25 6.59 -14.41
CA ILE A 39 8.14 6.52 -15.35
C ILE A 39 6.82 6.76 -14.63
N THR A 40 5.84 7.30 -15.35
CA THR A 40 4.46 7.38 -14.89
C THR A 40 3.63 6.35 -15.62
N VAL A 41 2.85 5.59 -14.88
CA VAL A 41 1.99 4.50 -15.35
C VAL A 41 0.63 4.59 -14.67
N THR A 42 -0.37 3.89 -15.17
CA THR A 42 -1.62 3.65 -14.45
C THR A 42 -1.55 2.35 -13.66
N LEU A 43 -2.35 2.23 -12.60
CA LEU A 43 -2.29 1.07 -11.71
C LEU A 43 -2.56 -0.26 -12.43
N ASP A 44 -3.39 -0.28 -13.47
CA ASP A 44 -3.70 -1.48 -14.26
C ASP A 44 -2.56 -1.99 -15.13
N GLN A 45 -1.49 -1.21 -15.27
CA GLN A 45 -0.27 -1.65 -15.95
C GLN A 45 0.66 -2.47 -15.03
N LEU A 46 0.39 -2.50 -13.73
CA LEU A 46 1.26 -3.08 -12.73
C LEU A 46 0.83 -4.49 -12.35
N LEU A 47 1.77 -5.43 -12.45
CA LEU A 47 1.65 -6.83 -12.05
C LEU A 47 2.17 -7.01 -10.62
N PRO A 48 1.40 -7.57 -9.69
CA PRO A 48 1.87 -7.90 -8.34
C PRO A 48 2.99 -8.96 -8.31
N THR A 49 3.99 -8.74 -7.47
CA THR A 49 5.02 -9.74 -7.13
C THR A 49 4.78 -10.42 -5.77
N GLN A 50 3.59 -10.26 -5.19
CA GLN A 50 3.17 -10.98 -3.99
C GLN A 50 1.67 -11.32 -4.08
N ALA A 51 1.25 -12.42 -3.45
CA ALA A 51 -0.14 -12.87 -3.49
C ALA A 51 -1.04 -12.27 -2.38
N VAL A 52 -0.43 -11.63 -1.38
CA VAL A 52 -1.11 -11.27 -0.13
C VAL A 52 -1.05 -9.78 0.18
N LEU A 53 -2.02 -9.30 0.95
CA LEU A 53 -2.08 -7.96 1.52
C LEU A 53 -2.49 -8.02 2.99
N SER A 54 -2.11 -6.99 3.75
CA SER A 54 -2.76 -6.64 5.01
C SER A 54 -3.92 -5.74 4.68
N TYR A 55 -5.14 -6.28 4.70
CA TYR A 55 -6.33 -5.47 4.44
C TYR A 55 -6.49 -4.40 5.51
N ASP A 56 -6.11 -4.66 6.75
CA ASP A 56 -6.24 -3.69 7.84
C ASP A 56 -5.31 -2.48 7.66
N ARG A 57 -4.15 -2.65 7.02
CA ARG A 57 -3.29 -1.53 6.63
C ARG A 57 -3.97 -0.62 5.58
N GLU A 58 -4.77 -1.21 4.69
CA GLU A 58 -5.54 -0.45 3.69
C GLU A 58 -6.77 0.18 4.32
N TYR A 59 -7.48 -0.55 5.18
CA TYR A 59 -8.65 -0.07 5.91
C TYR A 59 -8.30 1.12 6.81
N ALA A 60 -7.12 1.11 7.45
CA ALA A 60 -6.61 2.26 8.17
C ALA A 60 -6.52 3.51 7.27
N ARG A 61 -6.01 3.38 6.04
CA ARG A 61 -5.92 4.49 5.09
C ARG A 61 -7.29 4.92 4.58
N LEU A 62 -8.13 3.97 4.18
CA LEU A 62 -9.47 4.25 3.68
C LEU A 62 -10.34 4.95 4.73
N SER A 63 -10.22 4.59 6.01
CA SER A 63 -10.86 5.33 7.10
C SER A 63 -10.37 6.77 7.15
N ARG A 64 -9.04 6.99 7.17
CA ARG A 64 -8.47 8.35 7.21
C ARG A 64 -8.88 9.18 5.98
N TYR A 65 -8.98 8.56 4.81
CA TYR A 65 -9.41 9.25 3.57
C TYR A 65 -10.86 9.67 3.66
N LYS A 66 -11.72 8.80 4.21
CA LYS A 66 -13.13 9.10 4.46
C LYS A 66 -13.28 10.25 5.47
N ASP A 67 -12.46 10.27 6.51
CA ASP A 67 -12.51 11.30 7.55
C ASP A 67 -11.99 12.66 7.04
N ASN A 68 -10.94 12.64 6.21
CA ASN A 68 -10.39 13.84 5.58
C ASN A 68 -9.67 13.52 4.27
N LEU A 69 -10.28 13.92 3.14
CA LEU A 69 -9.74 13.71 1.79
C LEU A 69 -8.36 14.33 1.56
N LYS A 70 -7.94 15.31 2.37
CA LYS A 70 -6.57 15.84 2.33
C LYS A 70 -5.54 14.72 2.53
N HIS A 71 -5.82 13.71 3.36
CA HIS A 71 -4.91 12.58 3.57
C HIS A 71 -4.70 11.78 2.28
N MET A 72 -5.76 11.56 1.51
CA MET A 72 -5.69 10.86 0.23
C MET A 72 -4.83 11.62 -0.78
N TYR A 73 -5.06 12.92 -0.97
CA TYR A 73 -4.24 13.73 -1.87
C TYR A 73 -2.80 13.87 -1.38
N ASN A 74 -2.60 13.93 -0.07
CA ASN A 74 -1.26 13.95 0.50
C ASN A 74 -0.50 12.67 0.17
N ASP A 75 -1.14 11.51 0.38
CA ASP A 75 -0.56 10.21 0.06
C ASP A 75 -0.31 10.09 -1.46
N LEU A 76 -1.25 10.54 -2.32
CA LEU A 76 -1.05 10.58 -3.78
C LEU A 76 0.17 11.42 -4.18
N CYS A 77 0.35 12.59 -3.59
CA CYS A 77 1.54 13.39 -3.87
C CYS A 77 2.82 12.69 -3.38
N GLN A 78 2.78 12.08 -2.19
CA GLN A 78 3.93 11.41 -1.60
C GLN A 78 4.37 10.17 -2.39
N ILE A 79 3.43 9.32 -2.81
CA ILE A 79 3.78 8.14 -3.62
C ILE A 79 4.35 8.52 -4.98
N ASN A 80 3.96 9.68 -5.49
CA ASN A 80 4.45 10.23 -6.74
C ASN A 80 5.74 11.04 -6.54
N GLY A 81 6.42 10.91 -5.40
CA GLY A 81 7.73 11.52 -5.15
C GLY A 81 7.69 13.02 -4.89
N ALA A 82 6.56 13.57 -4.45
CA ALA A 82 6.45 14.93 -3.93
C ALA A 82 6.35 14.91 -2.38
N LYS A 83 6.45 16.05 -1.70
CA LYS A 83 6.34 16.12 -0.22
C LYS A 83 4.94 15.90 0.33
N GLY A 84 3.92 16.25 -0.45
CA GLY A 84 2.52 16.26 -0.03
C GLY A 84 1.67 17.17 -0.90
N VAL A 85 0.39 17.26 -0.58
CA VAL A 85 -0.56 18.09 -1.33
C VAL A 85 -0.46 19.56 -0.92
N LYS A 86 -0.41 20.45 -1.91
CA LYS A 86 -0.48 21.91 -1.73
C LYS A 86 -1.89 22.43 -1.88
N LYS A 87 -2.60 22.02 -2.93
CA LYS A 87 -3.97 22.44 -3.21
C LYS A 87 -4.77 21.30 -3.82
N TRP A 88 -6.00 21.15 -3.37
CA TRP A 88 -7.04 20.27 -3.93
C TRP A 88 -8.40 20.94 -3.67
N GLY A 89 -9.47 20.47 -4.31
CA GLY A 89 -10.84 20.92 -4.11
C GLY A 89 -11.85 19.77 -4.26
N GLU A 90 -13.13 20.06 -4.08
CA GLU A 90 -14.20 19.05 -4.15
C GLU A 90 -14.28 18.35 -5.53
N GLU A 91 -13.95 19.09 -6.60
CA GLU A 91 -13.91 18.58 -7.97
C GLU A 91 -12.60 17.88 -8.33
N SER A 92 -11.60 17.90 -7.43
CA SER A 92 -10.36 17.17 -7.67
C SER A 92 -10.65 15.67 -7.78
N GLN A 93 -9.93 15.00 -8.67
CA GLN A 93 -10.04 13.55 -8.88
C GLN A 93 -8.65 12.90 -8.73
N PRO A 94 -8.56 11.76 -8.03
CA PRO A 94 -7.29 11.03 -7.89
C PRO A 94 -6.77 10.49 -9.24
N THR A 95 -7.65 10.34 -10.23
CA THR A 95 -7.31 9.90 -11.60
C THR A 95 -6.93 11.07 -12.52
N ASP A 96 -7.03 12.31 -12.07
CA ASP A 96 -6.65 13.51 -12.83
C ASP A 96 -5.62 14.34 -12.07
N PRO A 97 -4.31 14.14 -12.35
CA PRO A 97 -3.24 14.90 -11.72
C PRO A 97 -3.29 16.41 -11.97
N SER A 98 -4.02 16.87 -12.98
CA SER A 98 -4.17 18.31 -13.25
C SER A 98 -5.19 18.98 -12.33
N SER A 99 -6.03 18.17 -11.67
CA SER A 99 -7.10 18.64 -10.78
C SER A 99 -6.62 18.99 -9.37
N TYR A 100 -5.39 18.65 -9.00
CA TYR A 100 -4.75 18.99 -7.72
C TYR A 100 -3.28 19.38 -7.94
N THR A 101 -2.64 19.94 -6.91
CA THR A 101 -1.22 20.33 -6.98
C THR A 101 -0.46 19.85 -5.76
N CYS A 102 0.71 19.29 -6.00
CA CYS A 102 1.64 18.90 -4.94
C CYS A 102 2.53 20.09 -4.52
N SER A 103 3.14 19.99 -3.34
CA SER A 103 4.03 21.04 -2.80
C SER A 103 5.29 21.25 -3.62
N ASP A 104 5.74 20.21 -4.34
CA ASP A 104 6.81 20.21 -5.31
C ASP A 104 6.50 19.24 -6.45
N LYS A 105 7.37 19.18 -7.46
CA LYS A 105 7.15 18.38 -8.66
C LYS A 105 7.15 16.89 -8.29
N THR A 106 6.23 16.12 -8.87
CA THR A 106 6.30 14.65 -8.80
C THR A 106 7.62 14.13 -9.38
N GLY A 107 8.14 13.06 -8.79
CA GLY A 107 9.46 12.48 -9.10
C GLY A 107 10.65 13.26 -8.53
N THR A 108 10.44 14.32 -7.73
CA THR A 108 11.53 15.08 -7.09
C THR A 108 12.26 14.26 -6.03
N HIS A 109 11.52 13.47 -5.26
CA HIS A 109 12.03 12.61 -4.20
C HIS A 109 12.06 11.16 -4.67
N THR A 110 13.11 10.81 -5.41
CA THR A 110 13.25 9.51 -6.07
C THR A 110 13.30 8.33 -5.10
N ASP A 111 13.86 8.53 -3.91
CA ASP A 111 13.96 7.48 -2.87
C ASP A 111 12.61 7.14 -2.23
N ALA A 112 11.64 8.06 -2.32
CA ALA A 112 10.27 7.85 -1.87
C ALA A 112 9.44 7.05 -2.89
N LEU A 113 9.91 6.91 -4.13
CA LEU A 113 9.17 6.21 -5.17
C LEU A 113 9.10 4.71 -4.87
N ASN A 114 7.96 4.15 -5.24
CA ASN A 114 7.78 2.72 -5.35
C ASN A 114 8.52 2.20 -6.58
N THR A 115 8.90 0.93 -6.54
CA THR A 115 9.77 0.33 -7.55
C THR A 115 9.06 -0.71 -8.38
N VAL A 116 9.45 -0.78 -9.65
CA VAL A 116 9.01 -1.80 -10.59
C VAL A 116 10.21 -2.47 -11.25
N VAL A 117 10.02 -3.70 -11.70
CA VAL A 117 10.94 -4.42 -12.58
C VAL A 117 10.30 -4.56 -13.95
N ILE A 118 11.05 -4.27 -15.00
CA ILE A 118 10.60 -4.53 -16.37
C ILE A 118 10.72 -6.03 -16.63
N GLY A 119 9.61 -6.65 -17.01
CA GLY A 119 9.50 -8.08 -17.22
C GLY A 119 10.07 -8.57 -18.56
N PRO A 120 10.10 -9.91 -18.76
CA PRO A 120 10.71 -10.52 -19.94
C PRO A 120 9.87 -10.32 -21.21
N GLN A 121 8.58 -10.01 -21.07
CA GLN A 121 7.66 -9.73 -22.16
C GLN A 121 7.48 -8.22 -22.34
N LYS A 122 7.25 -7.80 -23.57
CA LYS A 122 7.04 -6.38 -23.91
C LYS A 122 5.86 -5.82 -23.13
N GLY A 123 6.09 -4.75 -22.38
CA GLY A 123 5.04 -4.06 -21.64
C GLY A 123 4.81 -4.56 -20.21
N SER A 124 5.46 -5.65 -19.77
CA SER A 124 5.26 -6.18 -18.41
C SER A 124 6.00 -5.35 -17.36
N LEU A 125 5.27 -4.88 -16.35
CA LEU A 125 5.82 -4.13 -15.21
C LEU A 125 5.45 -4.83 -13.91
N TYR A 126 6.43 -5.34 -13.19
CA TYR A 126 6.23 -6.06 -11.93
C TYR A 126 6.48 -5.14 -10.74
N LEU A 127 5.46 -4.87 -9.94
CA LEU A 127 5.56 -4.02 -8.76
C LEU A 127 6.34 -4.73 -7.65
N THR A 128 7.49 -4.19 -7.23
CA THR A 128 8.34 -4.79 -6.18
C THR A 128 8.20 -4.08 -4.83
N LYS A 129 7.66 -2.87 -4.80
CA LYS A 129 7.40 -2.10 -3.58
C LYS A 129 6.09 -1.34 -3.68
N GLY A 130 5.30 -1.31 -2.61
CA GLY A 130 4.14 -0.42 -2.50
C GLY A 130 2.77 -1.07 -2.66
N HIS A 131 2.68 -2.40 -2.72
CA HIS A 131 1.42 -3.13 -2.99
C HIS A 131 0.23 -2.67 -2.13
N HIS A 132 0.40 -2.52 -0.81
CA HIS A 132 -0.68 -2.05 0.06
C HIS A 132 -1.17 -0.64 -0.28
N LEU A 133 -0.26 0.27 -0.62
CA LEU A 133 -0.63 1.66 -0.86
C LEU A 133 -1.24 1.83 -2.25
N PHE A 134 -0.70 1.15 -3.26
CA PHE A 134 -1.31 1.12 -4.59
C PHE A 134 -2.67 0.39 -4.59
N SER A 135 -2.80 -0.71 -3.84
CA SER A 135 -4.08 -1.38 -3.61
C SER A 135 -5.09 -0.47 -2.91
N THR A 136 -4.65 0.36 -1.96
CA THR A 136 -5.54 1.39 -1.36
C THR A 136 -6.13 2.32 -2.43
N PHE A 137 -5.32 2.80 -3.38
CA PHE A 137 -5.79 3.66 -4.47
C PHE A 137 -6.63 2.92 -5.52
N TRP A 138 -6.38 1.62 -5.71
CA TRP A 138 -7.20 0.76 -6.55
C TRP A 138 -8.61 0.56 -5.98
N ASP A 139 -8.71 0.29 -4.68
CA ASP A 139 -9.95 -0.12 -4.03
C ASP A 139 -10.77 1.03 -3.43
N MET A 140 -10.21 2.25 -3.36
CA MET A 140 -10.92 3.41 -2.82
C MET A 140 -12.02 3.95 -3.76
N PRO A 141 -13.05 4.64 -3.22
CA PRO A 141 -14.00 5.39 -4.03
C PRO A 141 -13.30 6.42 -4.92
N ASN A 142 -13.77 6.56 -6.17
CA ASN A 142 -13.21 7.45 -7.21
C ASN A 142 -11.75 7.15 -7.61
N GLY A 143 -11.12 6.10 -7.05
CA GLY A 143 -9.83 5.58 -7.51
C GLY A 143 -10.01 4.59 -8.65
N GLY A 144 -9.21 3.52 -8.63
CA GLY A 144 -9.30 2.41 -9.59
C GLY A 144 -8.14 2.34 -10.58
N THR A 145 -8.36 1.58 -11.65
CA THR A 145 -7.36 1.17 -12.64
C THR A 145 -6.56 2.33 -13.23
N SER A 146 -7.21 3.46 -13.46
CA SER A 146 -6.63 4.63 -14.14
C SER A 146 -5.91 5.62 -13.22
N VAL A 147 -5.76 5.32 -11.92
CA VAL A 147 -4.99 6.22 -11.03
C VAL A 147 -3.53 6.23 -11.52
N PRO A 148 -2.97 7.41 -11.86
CA PRO A 148 -1.59 7.50 -12.31
C PRO A 148 -0.63 7.48 -11.13
N VAL A 149 0.42 6.70 -11.26
CA VAL A 149 1.50 6.56 -10.29
C VAL A 149 2.87 6.67 -10.96
N THR A 150 3.77 7.36 -10.30
CA THR A 150 5.18 7.50 -10.67
C THR A 150 5.96 6.44 -9.94
N VAL A 151 6.71 5.64 -10.70
CA VAL A 151 7.53 4.53 -10.19
C VAL A 151 8.96 4.67 -10.68
N ARG A 152 9.88 4.07 -9.94
CA ARG A 152 11.28 3.96 -10.33
C ARG A 152 11.58 2.54 -10.83
N VAL A 153 12.29 2.43 -11.94
CA VAL A 153 12.77 1.14 -12.43
C VAL A 153 13.88 0.64 -11.51
N ALA A 154 13.66 -0.48 -10.83
CA ALA A 154 14.69 -1.14 -10.05
C ALA A 154 15.66 -1.87 -10.98
N HIS A 155 15.10 -2.75 -11.83
CA HIS A 155 15.82 -3.54 -12.82
C HIS A 155 15.05 -3.57 -14.14
N ASN A 156 15.78 -3.60 -15.25
CA ASN A 156 15.21 -3.96 -16.55
C ASN A 156 15.66 -5.37 -16.93
N LEU A 157 14.74 -6.33 -16.82
CA LEU A 157 14.97 -7.74 -17.15
C LEU A 157 14.30 -8.12 -18.47
N PHE A 158 14.09 -7.15 -19.37
CA PHE A 158 13.57 -7.43 -20.70
C PHE A 158 14.51 -8.36 -21.47
N GLY A 159 13.93 -9.39 -22.11
CA GLY A 159 14.72 -10.38 -22.85
C GLY A 159 15.41 -11.44 -21.99
N SER A 160 15.25 -11.43 -20.67
CA SER A 160 15.79 -12.48 -19.76
C SER A 160 15.16 -13.87 -19.96
N GLY A 161 13.98 -13.94 -20.58
CA GLY A 161 13.33 -15.22 -20.91
C GLY A 161 13.03 -16.06 -19.65
N GLU A 162 13.59 -17.26 -19.59
CA GLU A 162 13.39 -18.20 -18.48
C GLU A 162 14.15 -17.79 -17.20
N ASP A 163 15.17 -16.93 -17.31
CA ASP A 163 15.98 -16.47 -16.17
C ASP A 163 15.28 -15.41 -15.31
N PHE A 164 14.18 -14.84 -15.80
CA PHE A 164 13.43 -13.76 -15.12
C PHE A 164 13.05 -14.11 -13.67
N TRP A 165 12.36 -15.23 -13.47
CA TRP A 165 11.85 -15.59 -12.14
C TRP A 165 12.96 -16.04 -11.16
N PRO A 166 13.97 -16.82 -11.59
CA PRO A 166 15.17 -17.02 -10.81
C PRO A 166 15.83 -15.72 -10.34
N GLU A 167 15.96 -14.72 -11.22
CA GLU A 167 16.55 -13.41 -10.89
C GLU A 167 15.69 -12.63 -9.89
N MET A 168 14.38 -12.52 -10.14
CA MET A 168 13.43 -11.91 -9.19
C MET A 168 13.48 -12.56 -7.80
N SER A 169 13.66 -13.88 -7.74
CA SER A 169 13.78 -14.61 -6.47
C SER A 169 15.13 -14.38 -5.79
N ASN A 170 16.22 -14.32 -6.56
CA ASN A 170 17.56 -14.07 -6.05
C ASN A 170 17.67 -12.66 -5.45
N ASP A 171 17.09 -11.68 -6.14
CA ASP A 171 17.16 -10.27 -5.78
C ASP A 171 16.11 -9.88 -4.72
N GLN A 172 15.34 -10.87 -4.24
CA GLN A 172 14.28 -10.69 -3.23
C GLN A 172 13.21 -9.67 -3.68
N GLU A 173 12.80 -9.76 -4.94
CA GLU A 173 11.80 -8.88 -5.56
C GLU A 173 10.43 -9.55 -5.74
N VAL A 174 10.33 -10.85 -5.45
CA VAL A 174 9.09 -11.63 -5.48
C VAL A 174 8.86 -12.40 -4.18
N TRP A 175 7.60 -12.42 -3.74
CA TRP A 175 7.13 -13.17 -2.59
C TRP A 175 6.13 -14.25 -3.02
N LEU A 176 6.58 -15.51 -3.02
CA LEU A 176 5.81 -16.66 -3.50
C LEU A 176 5.18 -17.47 -2.37
N TYR A 177 4.46 -16.79 -1.47
CA TYR A 177 3.62 -17.44 -0.46
C TYR A 177 2.22 -16.82 -0.41
N ASP A 178 1.21 -17.66 -0.22
CA ASP A 178 -0.18 -17.25 -0.14
C ASP A 178 -0.62 -16.82 1.28
N SER A 179 -1.93 -16.53 1.44
CA SER A 179 -2.51 -16.11 2.73
C SER A 179 -2.49 -17.19 3.82
N LYS A 180 -2.20 -18.45 3.47
CA LYS A 180 -1.99 -19.55 4.41
C LYS A 180 -0.50 -19.75 4.72
N GLY A 181 0.39 -19.12 3.95
CA GLY A 181 1.84 -19.25 4.07
C GLY A 181 2.36 -20.49 3.36
N GLU A 182 1.56 -21.00 2.43
CA GLU A 182 1.93 -22.09 1.56
C GLU A 182 2.69 -21.50 0.37
N LYS A 183 3.76 -22.18 -0.05
CA LYS A 183 4.53 -21.76 -1.21
C LYS A 183 3.66 -21.89 -2.47
N ILE A 184 3.66 -20.86 -3.30
CA ILE A 184 2.95 -20.84 -4.59
C ILE A 184 3.93 -20.81 -5.76
N LYS A 185 3.42 -21.03 -6.98
CA LYS A 185 4.18 -20.82 -8.22
C LYS A 185 4.03 -19.37 -8.67
N THR A 186 4.89 -18.96 -9.59
CA THR A 186 4.83 -17.64 -10.24
C THR A 186 3.53 -17.44 -11.00
N ASP A 187 3.00 -18.50 -11.62
CA ASP A 187 1.74 -18.48 -12.37
C ASP A 187 0.51 -18.32 -11.47
N ASP A 188 0.67 -18.52 -10.15
CA ASP A 188 -0.38 -18.31 -9.16
C ASP A 188 -0.39 -16.85 -8.64
N LEU A 189 0.54 -16.00 -9.10
CA LEU A 189 0.56 -14.59 -8.71
C LEU A 189 -0.69 -13.88 -9.27
N PRO A 190 -1.26 -12.92 -8.50
CA PRO A 190 -2.34 -12.07 -8.95
C PRO A 190 -2.06 -11.39 -10.29
N GLU A 191 -3.09 -11.31 -11.14
CA GLU A 191 -2.99 -10.61 -12.44
C GLU A 191 -3.07 -9.08 -12.33
N TYR A 192 -3.56 -8.56 -11.20
CA TYR A 192 -3.67 -7.13 -10.94
C TYR A 192 -3.65 -6.83 -9.44
N ILE A 193 -3.25 -5.60 -9.09
CA ILE A 193 -3.22 -5.09 -7.72
C ILE A 193 -4.66 -4.89 -7.22
N GLY A 194 -4.92 -5.16 -5.93
CA GLY A 194 -6.21 -4.89 -5.29
C GLY A 194 -6.75 -6.10 -4.53
N GLN A 195 -7.66 -5.84 -3.58
CA GLN A 195 -8.26 -6.85 -2.71
C GLN A 195 -9.05 -7.93 -3.46
N LYS A 196 -9.48 -7.68 -4.70
CA LYS A 196 -10.18 -8.70 -5.49
C LYS A 196 -9.28 -9.90 -5.86
N GLN A 197 -8.00 -9.66 -6.12
CA GLN A 197 -7.05 -10.72 -6.46
C GLN A 197 -6.13 -11.05 -5.30
N MET A 198 -5.52 -10.04 -4.70
CA MET A 198 -4.57 -10.21 -3.61
C MET A 198 -5.31 -10.53 -2.30
N LYS A 199 -4.95 -11.64 -1.65
CA LYS A 199 -5.69 -12.19 -0.51
C LYS A 199 -5.29 -11.54 0.81
N HIS A 200 -6.24 -11.46 1.74
CA HIS A 200 -5.94 -10.98 3.09
C HIS A 200 -5.10 -12.00 3.85
N ASP A 201 -3.88 -11.62 4.22
CA ASP A 201 -3.12 -12.30 5.26
C ASP A 201 -3.38 -11.62 6.61
N LYS A 202 -4.15 -12.30 7.47
CA LYS A 202 -4.51 -11.81 8.81
C LYS A 202 -3.29 -11.67 9.72
N TYR A 203 -2.28 -12.52 9.57
CA TYR A 203 -1.06 -12.45 10.36
C TYR A 203 -0.21 -11.25 9.94
N LEU A 204 -0.17 -10.94 8.64
CA LEU A 204 0.47 -9.73 8.14
C LEU A 204 -0.20 -8.46 8.70
N SER A 205 -1.53 -8.47 8.90
CA SER A 205 -2.22 -7.37 9.58
C SER A 205 -1.83 -7.22 11.04
N LEU A 206 -1.67 -8.31 11.78
CA LEU A 206 -1.15 -8.26 13.16
C LEU A 206 0.27 -7.69 13.19
N VAL A 207 1.18 -8.29 12.42
CA VAL A 207 2.60 -7.87 12.37
C VAL A 207 2.75 -6.40 11.98
N HIS A 208 1.98 -5.93 10.99
CA HIS A 208 2.02 -4.53 10.58
C HIS A 208 1.78 -3.56 11.74
N PHE A 209 0.78 -3.84 12.59
CA PHE A 209 0.48 -2.99 13.73
C PHE A 209 1.49 -3.10 14.87
N LEU A 210 2.28 -4.18 14.92
CA LEU A 210 3.24 -4.43 15.99
C LEU A 210 4.64 -3.84 15.71
N ASN A 211 4.83 -3.18 14.57
CA ASN A 211 6.04 -2.40 14.31
C ASN A 211 6.15 -1.23 15.31
N GLY A 212 7.25 -1.17 16.04
CA GLY A 212 7.48 -0.26 17.16
C GLY A 212 6.94 -0.76 18.50
N ILE A 213 6.36 -1.97 18.55
CA ILE A 213 5.78 -2.57 19.78
C ILE A 213 6.51 -3.85 20.18
N SER A 214 6.71 -4.78 19.26
CA SER A 214 7.42 -6.05 19.51
C SER A 214 8.68 -6.21 18.66
N TYR A 215 8.84 -5.38 17.63
CA TYR A 215 10.02 -5.32 16.78
C TYR A 215 10.13 -3.95 16.13
N SER A 216 11.28 -3.64 15.53
CA SER A 216 11.42 -2.53 14.57
C SER A 216 12.48 -2.86 13.54
N PRO A 217 12.35 -2.41 12.28
CA PRO A 217 13.41 -2.57 11.29
C PRO A 217 14.77 -2.12 11.86
N PRO A 218 15.84 -2.91 11.72
CA PRO A 218 17.12 -2.56 12.32
C PRO A 218 17.72 -1.35 11.63
N VAL A 219 18.07 -0.33 12.41
CA VAL A 219 18.74 0.87 11.90
C VAL A 219 20.23 0.59 11.72
N LYS A 220 20.76 0.72 10.49
CA LYS A 220 22.21 0.73 10.27
C LYS A 220 22.75 2.08 10.69
N LYS A 221 23.46 2.13 11.83
CA LYS A 221 24.27 3.29 12.19
C LYS A 221 25.51 3.34 11.30
N SER A 222 25.50 4.14 10.23
CA SER A 222 26.74 4.52 9.54
C SER A 222 27.59 5.35 10.51
N LYS A 223 28.87 5.01 10.68
CA LYS A 223 29.80 5.76 11.55
C LYS A 223 30.06 7.19 11.06
N ASN A 224 29.69 7.52 9.82
CA ASN A 224 29.98 8.81 9.18
C ASN A 224 28.73 9.59 8.71
N ASP A 225 27.52 9.02 8.80
CA ASP A 225 26.30 9.71 8.37
C ASP A 225 25.42 10.08 9.57
N LYS A 226 25.06 11.36 9.64
CA LYS A 226 24.04 11.88 10.57
C LYS A 226 22.61 11.42 10.21
N ALA A 227 22.47 10.53 9.23
CA ALA A 227 21.21 9.91 8.85
C ALA A 227 21.21 8.47 9.35
N ASN A 228 20.34 8.18 10.32
CA ASN A 228 19.89 6.83 10.60
C ASN A 228 19.21 6.31 9.32
N SER A 229 19.91 5.51 8.51
CA SER A 229 19.27 4.78 7.42
C SER A 229 18.76 3.45 7.98
N ASP A 230 17.45 3.26 7.98
CA ASP A 230 16.86 1.95 8.27
C ASP A 230 17.47 0.93 7.31
N SER A 231 17.97 -0.19 7.83
CA SER A 231 18.41 -1.29 6.98
C SER A 231 17.16 -1.86 6.31
N PHE A 232 17.07 -1.73 4.99
CA PHE A 232 16.02 -2.39 4.24
C PHE A 232 16.22 -3.92 4.36
N ILE A 233 15.28 -4.59 5.01
CA ILE A 233 15.15 -6.05 4.99
C ILE A 233 13.97 -6.38 4.07
N PRO A 234 14.22 -7.02 2.91
CA PRO A 234 13.15 -7.45 2.02
C PRO A 234 12.13 -8.31 2.75
N PHE A 235 10.86 -8.02 2.51
CA PHE A 235 9.73 -8.79 3.06
C PHE A 235 9.71 -8.96 4.59
N LEU A 236 10.30 -8.03 5.36
CA LEU A 236 10.39 -8.10 6.83
C LEU A 236 9.05 -8.47 7.51
N GLU A 237 7.97 -7.73 7.22
CA GLU A 237 6.64 -7.98 7.81
C GLU A 237 6.07 -9.35 7.38
N LEU A 238 6.35 -9.80 6.16
CA LEU A 238 5.88 -11.08 5.64
C LEU A 238 6.63 -12.27 6.25
N HIS A 239 7.93 -12.15 6.47
CA HIS A 239 8.72 -13.14 7.20
C HIS A 239 8.24 -13.28 8.65
N TRP A 240 7.99 -12.16 9.33
CA TRP A 240 7.39 -12.18 10.66
C TRP A 240 5.98 -12.80 10.65
N ALA A 241 5.16 -12.52 9.64
CA ALA A 241 3.82 -13.11 9.52
C ALA A 241 3.87 -14.64 9.37
N LEU A 242 4.82 -15.17 8.58
CA LEU A 242 5.06 -16.61 8.50
C LEU A 242 5.48 -17.22 9.84
N GLU A 243 6.30 -16.50 10.61
CA GLU A 243 6.76 -17.01 11.89
C GLU A 243 5.64 -17.01 12.94
N VAL A 244 4.95 -15.89 13.13
CA VAL A 244 3.84 -15.77 14.09
C VAL A 244 2.77 -16.84 13.86
N ARG A 245 2.49 -17.18 12.60
CA ARG A 245 1.53 -18.24 12.23
C ARG A 245 1.87 -19.63 12.79
N LYS A 246 3.15 -19.92 13.06
CA LYS A 246 3.57 -21.21 13.63
C LYS A 246 3.22 -21.34 15.11
N HIS A 247 3.07 -20.21 15.81
CA HIS A 247 2.96 -20.16 17.28
C HIS A 247 1.58 -19.72 17.76
N MET A 248 0.76 -19.12 16.90
CA MET A 248 -0.62 -18.77 17.23
C MET A 248 -1.58 -19.06 16.08
N LYS A 249 -2.85 -19.31 16.43
CA LYS A 249 -3.91 -19.58 15.47
C LYS A 249 -4.89 -18.40 15.42
N VAL A 250 -4.68 -17.51 14.45
CA VAL A 250 -5.47 -16.27 14.31
C VAL A 250 -6.97 -16.52 14.10
N SER A 251 -7.36 -17.73 13.67
CA SER A 251 -8.78 -18.10 13.53
C SER A 251 -9.50 -18.28 14.87
N ASP A 252 -8.76 -18.35 15.97
CA ASP A 252 -9.32 -18.47 17.31
C ASP A 252 -9.83 -17.12 17.84
N TYR A 253 -9.62 -16.04 17.07
CA TYR A 253 -10.13 -14.70 17.34
C TYR A 253 -11.05 -14.22 16.23
N ASN A 254 -12.13 -13.57 16.62
CA ASN A 254 -12.95 -12.79 15.74
C ASN A 254 -12.36 -11.38 15.59
N LEU A 255 -11.62 -11.15 14.50
CA LEU A 255 -11.02 -9.84 14.21
C LEU A 255 -12.06 -8.72 13.90
N ASN A 256 -13.36 -9.03 13.92
CA ASN A 256 -14.42 -8.02 13.88
C ASN A 256 -14.97 -7.68 15.27
N GLU A 257 -14.44 -8.24 16.35
CA GLU A 257 -14.75 -7.84 17.72
C GLU A 257 -13.53 -7.11 18.31
N PRO A 258 -13.68 -5.86 18.79
CA PRO A 258 -12.55 -5.04 19.22
C PRO A 258 -11.64 -5.73 20.27
N GLU A 259 -12.25 -6.36 21.26
CA GLU A 259 -11.57 -7.01 22.37
C GLU A 259 -10.81 -8.27 21.91
N GLU A 260 -11.41 -9.09 21.06
CA GLU A 260 -10.75 -10.27 20.50
C GLU A 260 -9.61 -9.89 19.54
N TYR A 261 -9.75 -8.82 18.76
CA TYR A 261 -8.66 -8.35 17.92
C TYR A 261 -7.52 -7.76 18.76
N ALA A 262 -7.84 -7.01 19.82
CA ALA A 262 -6.83 -6.55 20.79
C ALA A 262 -6.10 -7.72 21.46
N ALA A 263 -6.81 -8.79 21.82
CA ALA A 263 -6.22 -10.01 22.37
C ALA A 263 -5.28 -10.70 21.35
N ALA A 264 -5.69 -10.80 20.09
CA ALA A 264 -4.85 -11.34 19.02
C ALA A 264 -3.56 -10.53 18.82
N LEU A 265 -3.62 -9.20 18.92
CA LEU A 265 -2.44 -8.33 18.87
C LEU A 265 -1.52 -8.57 20.07
N ALA A 266 -2.08 -8.68 21.27
CA ALA A 266 -1.29 -8.95 22.48
C ALA A 266 -0.59 -10.32 22.40
N GLU A 267 -1.29 -11.37 21.96
CA GLU A 267 -0.68 -12.69 21.77
C GLU A 267 0.42 -12.66 20.71
N ALA A 268 0.16 -12.07 19.53
CA ALA A 268 1.17 -11.93 18.49
C ALA A 268 2.40 -11.16 18.96
N ALA A 269 2.21 -10.09 19.74
CA ALA A 269 3.31 -9.31 20.31
C ALA A 269 4.19 -10.17 21.23
N THR A 270 3.55 -10.93 22.11
CA THR A 270 4.21 -11.87 23.04
C THR A 270 4.98 -12.95 22.28
N VAL A 271 4.34 -13.60 21.30
CA VAL A 271 4.98 -14.59 20.41
C VAL A 271 6.27 -14.03 19.82
N MET A 272 6.25 -12.80 19.30
CA MET A 272 7.42 -12.21 18.64
C MET A 272 8.60 -11.97 19.59
N VAL A 273 8.33 -11.52 20.83
CA VAL A 273 9.39 -11.21 21.82
C VAL A 273 9.86 -12.44 22.61
N ASP A 274 9.08 -13.51 22.64
CA ASP A 274 9.43 -14.76 23.34
C ASP A 274 10.29 -15.70 22.48
N LEU A 275 10.36 -15.49 21.17
CA LEU A 275 11.24 -16.27 20.29
C LEU A 275 12.71 -16.17 20.72
N PRO A 276 13.51 -17.25 20.66
CA PRO A 276 14.95 -17.15 20.88
C PRO A 276 15.60 -16.12 19.95
N ASP A 277 16.59 -15.38 20.47
CA ASP A 277 17.27 -14.33 19.70
C ASP A 277 17.91 -14.87 18.40
N ASP A 278 18.33 -16.14 18.40
CA ASP A 278 18.96 -16.86 17.29
C ASP A 278 17.98 -17.65 16.42
N ALA A 279 16.66 -17.59 16.70
CA ALA A 279 15.65 -18.24 15.88
C ALA A 279 15.59 -17.58 14.49
N VAL A 280 15.72 -18.36 13.42
CA VAL A 280 15.57 -17.85 12.04
C VAL A 280 14.11 -17.52 11.77
N ILE A 281 13.83 -16.32 11.28
CA ILE A 281 12.46 -15.83 11.07
C ILE A 281 11.96 -16.14 9.66
N GLY A 282 10.84 -16.87 9.59
CA GLY A 282 10.11 -17.11 8.36
C GLY A 282 10.93 -17.89 7.32
N GLN A 283 11.25 -17.22 6.21
CA GLN A 283 11.98 -17.77 5.05
C GLN A 283 13.22 -16.93 4.74
N SER A 284 13.65 -16.13 5.71
CA SER A 284 14.87 -15.34 5.62
C SER A 284 16.07 -16.16 6.06
N THR A 285 17.26 -15.57 5.94
CA THR A 285 18.48 -16.08 6.57
C THR A 285 18.79 -15.37 7.89
N LEU A 286 17.91 -14.48 8.37
CA LEU A 286 18.16 -13.62 9.52
C LEU A 286 17.48 -14.17 10.77
N THR A 287 18.16 -14.01 11.88
CA THR A 287 17.67 -14.35 13.22
C THR A 287 16.64 -13.34 13.73
N ALA A 288 15.89 -13.68 14.78
CA ALA A 288 14.91 -12.81 15.42
C ALA A 288 15.55 -11.47 15.84
N LYS A 289 16.76 -11.54 16.41
CA LYS A 289 17.53 -10.36 16.80
C LYS A 289 17.93 -9.49 15.61
N GLU A 290 18.38 -10.10 14.52
CA GLU A 290 18.74 -9.39 13.28
C GLU A 290 17.51 -8.80 12.58
N MET A 291 16.34 -9.43 12.75
CA MET A 291 15.04 -8.95 12.30
C MET A 291 14.43 -7.87 13.20
N GLY A 292 15.18 -7.42 14.21
CA GLY A 292 14.82 -6.28 15.04
C GLY A 292 13.82 -6.57 16.15
N LYS A 293 13.69 -7.84 16.57
CA LYS A 293 12.93 -8.26 17.74
C LYS A 293 13.29 -7.41 18.98
N PHE A 294 12.28 -7.08 19.78
CA PHE A 294 12.48 -6.46 21.10
C PHE A 294 12.66 -7.51 22.21
N SER A 295 13.27 -7.10 23.32
CA SER A 295 13.43 -7.99 24.49
C SER A 295 12.14 -8.22 25.27
N GLN A 296 11.15 -7.34 25.11
CA GLN A 296 9.83 -7.42 25.73
C GLN A 296 8.85 -6.59 24.90
N VAL A 297 7.55 -6.86 25.04
CA VAL A 297 6.51 -6.04 24.42
C VAL A 297 6.54 -4.63 25.02
N ASP A 298 6.56 -3.59 24.19
CA ASP A 298 6.26 -2.24 24.64
C ASP A 298 4.77 -2.14 24.97
N SER A 299 4.44 -2.45 26.22
CA SER A 299 3.06 -2.49 26.72
C SER A 299 2.38 -1.11 26.64
N LYS A 300 3.15 -0.02 26.73
CA LYS A 300 2.62 1.33 26.62
C LYS A 300 2.25 1.64 25.17
N ALA A 301 3.12 1.31 24.23
CA ALA A 301 2.86 1.49 22.81
C ALA A 301 1.70 0.59 22.33
N LEU A 302 1.62 -0.65 22.81
CA LEU A 302 0.49 -1.55 22.54
C LEU A 302 -0.82 -0.98 23.08
N ALA A 303 -0.84 -0.51 24.34
CA ALA A 303 -2.02 0.12 24.92
C ALA A 303 -2.41 1.41 24.16
N ALA A 304 -1.45 2.21 23.70
CA ALA A 304 -1.73 3.39 22.89
C ALA A 304 -2.32 3.02 21.53
N LEU A 305 -1.77 2.01 20.85
CA LEU A 305 -2.33 1.48 19.60
C LEU A 305 -3.79 1.06 19.75
N ILE A 306 -4.13 0.36 20.83
CA ILE A 306 -5.49 -0.17 21.07
C ILE A 306 -6.46 0.94 21.52
N ASN A 307 -6.03 1.86 22.40
CA ASN A 307 -6.95 2.81 23.03
C ASN A 307 -7.04 4.17 22.33
N ASP A 308 -6.03 4.58 21.56
CA ASP A 308 -6.09 5.83 20.80
C ASP A 308 -7.01 5.66 19.58
N LYS A 309 -8.13 6.40 19.59
CA LYS A 309 -9.13 6.39 18.51
C LYS A 309 -8.57 6.86 17.16
N THR A 310 -7.43 7.55 17.16
CA THR A 310 -6.73 8.02 15.96
C THR A 310 -5.61 7.10 15.51
N SER A 311 -5.39 5.97 16.20
CA SER A 311 -4.40 4.98 15.81
C SER A 311 -4.76 4.31 14.49
N GLY A 312 -3.74 3.79 13.79
CA GLY A 312 -3.96 3.00 12.58
C GLY A 312 -4.85 1.78 12.82
N PHE A 313 -4.74 1.15 13.99
CA PHE A 313 -5.59 0.03 14.40
C PHE A 313 -7.06 0.44 14.52
N ASN A 314 -7.38 1.52 15.24
CA ASN A 314 -8.75 1.97 15.41
C ASN A 314 -9.39 2.45 14.11
N HIS A 315 -8.60 3.09 13.23
CA HIS A 315 -9.04 3.40 11.87
C HIS A 315 -9.37 2.13 11.06
N ALA A 316 -8.50 1.12 11.11
CA ALA A 316 -8.74 -0.14 10.42
C ALA A 316 -9.97 -0.87 10.94
N LEU A 317 -10.11 -0.98 12.26
CA LEU A 317 -11.23 -1.63 12.93
C LEU A 317 -12.55 -0.92 12.59
N SER A 318 -12.59 0.41 12.66
CA SER A 318 -13.78 1.20 12.31
C SER A 318 -14.22 0.95 10.87
N TYR A 319 -13.27 0.94 9.92
CA TYR A 319 -13.58 0.67 8.52
C TYR A 319 -14.00 -0.79 8.28
N ARG A 320 -13.33 -1.75 8.92
CA ARG A 320 -13.66 -3.18 8.88
C ARG A 320 -15.11 -3.41 9.33
N LEU A 321 -15.49 -2.85 10.48
CA LEU A 321 -16.85 -2.94 11.02
C LEU A 321 -17.88 -2.35 10.07
N ALA A 322 -17.62 -1.14 9.55
CA ALA A 322 -18.51 -0.50 8.58
C ALA A 322 -18.64 -1.31 7.27
N LYS A 323 -17.58 -1.97 6.82
CA LYS A 323 -17.60 -2.84 5.63
C LYS A 323 -18.40 -4.13 5.90
N LYS A 324 -18.27 -4.73 7.09
CA LYS A 324 -19.08 -5.88 7.53
C LYS A 324 -20.56 -5.50 7.59
N GLU A 325 -20.90 -4.39 8.22
CA GLU A 325 -22.28 -3.90 8.33
C GLU A 325 -22.92 -3.71 6.94
N LYS A 326 -22.23 -3.01 6.03
CA LYS A 326 -22.72 -2.78 4.66
C LYS A 326 -22.90 -4.06 3.83
N SER A 327 -22.13 -5.11 4.12
CA SER A 327 -22.21 -6.40 3.41
C SER A 327 -23.18 -7.39 4.07
N THR A 328 -23.64 -7.12 5.29
CA THR A 328 -24.56 -7.99 6.03
C THR A 328 -26.01 -7.65 5.68
N PRO A 329 -26.84 -8.62 5.23
CA PRO A 329 -28.26 -8.39 5.01
C PRO A 329 -28.95 -7.81 6.25
N LYS A 330 -29.78 -6.77 6.06
CA LYS A 330 -30.45 -6.03 7.15
C LYS A 330 -31.16 -6.94 8.16
N ARG A 331 -31.84 -7.99 7.69
CA ARG A 331 -32.52 -8.98 8.56
C ARG A 331 -31.57 -9.65 9.56
N LEU A 332 -30.35 -9.98 9.14
CA LEU A 332 -29.35 -10.61 10.01
C LEU A 332 -28.81 -9.61 11.04
N LEU A 333 -28.64 -8.34 10.66
CA LEU A 333 -28.28 -7.28 11.62
C LEU A 333 -29.36 -7.09 12.70
N GLU A 334 -30.64 -7.12 12.30
CA GLU A 334 -31.78 -7.02 13.21
C GLU A 334 -31.86 -8.24 14.15
N GLU A 335 -31.56 -9.45 13.67
CA GLU A 335 -31.48 -10.68 14.46
C GLU A 335 -30.30 -10.68 15.45
N GLU A 336 -29.10 -10.25 15.01
CA GLU A 336 -27.92 -10.12 15.87
C GLU A 336 -28.12 -9.08 17.00
N ALA A 337 -28.76 -7.95 16.68
CA ALA A 337 -29.08 -6.93 17.68
C ALA A 337 -30.05 -7.45 18.74
N ALA A 338 -31.13 -8.12 18.31
CA ALA A 338 -32.11 -8.71 19.24
C ALA A 338 -31.50 -9.82 20.12
N ALA A 339 -30.50 -10.56 19.60
CA ALA A 339 -29.78 -11.57 20.37
C ALA A 339 -28.86 -10.95 21.43
N LYS A 340 -28.12 -9.87 21.09
CA LYS A 340 -27.27 -9.12 22.04
C LYS A 340 -28.09 -8.45 23.15
N GLU A 341 -29.24 -7.87 22.81
CA GLU A 341 -30.15 -7.30 23.82
C GLU A 341 -30.67 -8.37 24.79
N LYS A 342 -31.01 -9.56 24.29
CA LYS A 342 -31.42 -10.69 25.14
C LYS A 342 -30.30 -11.18 26.05
N SER A 343 -29.07 -11.33 25.54
CA SER A 343 -27.94 -11.81 26.36
C SER A 343 -27.57 -10.80 27.46
N GLN A 344 -27.59 -9.50 27.15
CA GLN A 344 -27.38 -8.45 28.15
C GLN A 344 -28.51 -8.39 29.19
N SER A 345 -29.76 -8.63 28.79
CA SER A 345 -30.87 -8.70 29.74
C SER A 345 -30.78 -9.90 30.69
N SER A 346 -30.24 -11.04 30.24
CA SER A 346 -30.04 -12.24 31.05
C SER A 346 -28.83 -12.15 31.99
N GLU A 347 -27.77 -11.45 31.61
CA GLU A 347 -26.66 -11.15 32.53
C GLU A 347 -27.08 -10.18 33.63
N ALA A 348 -27.87 -9.14 33.30
CA ALA A 348 -28.37 -8.18 34.28
C ALA A 348 -29.37 -8.76 35.29
N THR A 349 -30.03 -9.88 34.99
CA THR A 349 -30.93 -10.57 35.93
C THR A 349 -30.18 -11.53 36.85
N ASN A 350 -29.08 -12.14 36.40
CA ASN A 350 -28.27 -13.05 37.21
C ASN A 350 -27.34 -12.32 38.21
N ASP A 351 -27.02 -11.03 38.01
CA ASP A 351 -26.26 -10.20 38.96
C ASP A 351 -27.13 -9.59 40.07
N SER A 352 -28.42 -9.94 40.13
CA SER A 352 -29.40 -9.42 41.10
C SER A 352 -29.95 -10.44 42.10
N GLU A 353 -29.39 -11.66 42.12
CA GLU A 353 -29.56 -12.68 43.17
C GLU A 353 -28.28 -12.80 44.00
#